data_AF-L1PPC4-F1
#
_entry.id   AF-L1PPC4-F1
#
_cell.length_a   1.000
_cell.length_b   1.000
_cell.length_c   1.000
_cell.angle_alpha   90.00
_cell.angle_beta   90.00
_cell.angle_gamma   90.00
#
_symmetry.space_group_name_H-M   'P 1'
#
loop_
_entity.id
_entity.type
_entity.pdbx_description
1 polymer ?
#
loop_
_entity_poly.entity_id
_entity_poly.type
_entity_poly.pdbx_seq_one_letter_code
_entity_poly.pdbx_strand_id
1 'polypeptide(L)'
;MKRFITVADERNPGSRVPLVLGWAGMRGVLSLAVALSIPLTLENGEHFPHRSLILYVTFIVILATLLVQGLSLPALIRWAKFPDYEDHIPEAEAESLIRKSLAQAALDYMQKHYKEGITDSFLLQNQKDIWQYQLDMPKCNTTPEVRKKYLAILRHQREILQQLNKNPRIDEEQIRNFHRQLNLEEEKWEMN
;
A
#
# COMPACT_ATOMS: atom_id res chain seq x y z
N MET A 1 10.69 6.34 22.88
CA MET A 1 11.10 7.06 21.66
C MET A 1 10.49 6.36 20.46
N LYS A 2 9.49 6.94 19.80
CA LYS A 2 8.95 6.41 18.53
C LYS A 2 10.01 6.66 17.45
N ARG A 3 10.65 5.62 16.94
CA ARG A 3 11.44 5.70 15.70
C ARG A 3 10.44 5.94 14.58
N PHE A 4 10.27 7.18 14.16
CA PHE A 4 9.61 7.47 12.90
C PHE A 4 10.56 6.96 11.81
N ILE A 5 10.11 5.97 11.06
CA ILE A 5 10.75 5.60 9.81
C ILE A 5 10.48 6.79 8.89
N THR A 6 11.52 7.57 8.56
CA THR A 6 11.43 8.54 7.48
C THR A 6 11.27 7.74 6.20
N VAL A 7 10.02 7.47 5.83
CA VAL A 7 9.69 6.97 4.50
C VAL A 7 10.13 8.08 3.55
N ALA A 8 11.00 7.75 2.59
CA ALA A 8 11.49 8.68 1.57
C ALA A 8 10.39 9.01 0.56
N ASP A 9 9.23 9.44 1.05
CA ASP A 9 8.15 9.94 0.22
C ASP A 9 8.30 11.46 0.15
N GLU A 10 9.27 11.93 -0.65
CA GLU A 10 9.38 13.34 -1.06
C GLU A 10 8.28 13.71 -2.06
N ARG A 11 7.06 13.18 -1.86
CA ARG A 11 5.88 13.52 -2.65
C ARG A 11 5.46 14.93 -2.27
N ASN A 12 6.14 15.92 -2.84
CA ASN A 12 5.58 17.24 -2.97
C ASN A 12 4.65 17.18 -4.20
N PRO A 13 3.31 17.19 -4.03
CA PRO A 13 2.38 17.07 -5.15
C PRO A 13 2.46 18.26 -6.13
N GLY A 14 3.39 19.21 -5.92
CA GLY A 14 3.57 20.38 -6.74
C GLY A 14 2.39 21.34 -6.58
N SER A 15 2.55 22.58 -7.05
CA SER A 15 1.45 23.57 -7.00
C SER A 15 0.29 23.23 -7.94
N ARG A 16 0.49 22.30 -8.88
CA ARG A 16 -0.50 21.91 -9.90
C ARG A 16 -1.61 21.03 -9.33
N VAL A 17 -1.29 20.09 -8.44
CA VAL A 17 -2.28 19.17 -7.85
C VAL A 17 -3.34 19.94 -7.03
N PRO A 18 -3.00 20.84 -6.08
CA PRO A 18 -3.99 21.63 -5.37
C PRO A 18 -4.83 22.53 -6.29
N LEU A 19 -4.24 23.02 -7.39
CA LEU A 19 -4.93 23.86 -8.36
C LEU A 19 -5.99 23.08 -9.14
N VAL A 20 -5.68 21.86 -9.59
CA VAL A 20 -6.67 20.96 -10.22
C VAL A 20 -7.74 20.55 -9.21
N LEU A 21 -7.36 20.26 -7.96
CA LEU A 21 -8.29 19.86 -6.90
C LEU A 21 -9.28 20.99 -6.55
N GLY A 22 -8.78 22.24 -6.47
CA GLY A 22 -9.61 23.43 -6.28
C GLY A 22 -10.50 23.77 -7.49
N TRP A 23 -10.05 23.43 -8.70
CA TRP A 23 -10.85 23.56 -9.92
C TRP A 23 -11.99 22.54 -10.00
N ALA A 24 -11.74 21.32 -9.54
CA ALA A 24 -12.69 20.19 -9.55
C ALA A 24 -13.68 20.16 -8.36
N GLY A 25 -13.62 21.13 -7.44
CA GLY A 25 -14.43 21.14 -6.21
C GLY A 25 -15.95 21.22 -6.44
N MET A 26 -16.74 20.94 -5.39
CA MET A 26 -18.22 20.95 -5.42
C MET A 26 -18.77 22.34 -5.75
N ARG A 27 -19.45 22.48 -6.90
CA ARG A 27 -19.99 23.76 -7.38
C ARG A 27 -21.52 23.74 -7.38
N GLY A 28 -22.13 24.90 -7.16
CA GLY A 28 -23.57 25.12 -7.35
C GLY A 28 -24.46 24.79 -6.16
N VAL A 29 -24.09 23.86 -5.27
CA VAL A 29 -24.95 23.47 -4.11
C VAL A 29 -25.21 24.67 -3.18
N LEU A 30 -24.17 25.43 -2.85
CA LEU A 30 -24.31 26.60 -1.97
C LEU A 30 -25.11 27.73 -2.65
N SER A 31 -24.83 28.02 -3.92
CA SER A 31 -25.55 29.05 -4.68
C SER A 31 -27.04 28.72 -4.80
N LEU A 32 -27.38 27.45 -5.03
CA LEU A 32 -28.75 26.99 -5.12
C LEU A 32 -29.44 27.06 -3.74
N ALA A 33 -28.76 26.67 -2.67
CA ALA A 33 -29.29 26.79 -1.31
C ALA A 33 -29.61 28.25 -0.94
N VAL A 34 -28.70 29.19 -1.25
CA VAL A 34 -28.92 30.62 -1.02
C VAL A 34 -30.09 31.15 -1.85
N ALA A 35 -30.20 30.76 -3.12
CA ALA A 35 -31.30 31.20 -3.96
C ALA A 35 -32.66 30.63 -3.51
N LEU A 36 -32.69 29.39 -3.00
CA LEU A 36 -33.89 28.79 -2.42
C LEU A 36 -34.26 29.39 -1.06
N SER A 37 -33.26 29.90 -0.31
CA SER A 37 -33.46 30.59 0.96
C SER A 37 -34.16 31.95 0.81
N ILE A 38 -34.34 32.46 -0.41
CA ILE A 38 -35.09 33.70 -0.64
C ILE A 38 -36.56 33.47 -0.29
N PRO A 39 -37.12 34.25 0.66
CA PRO A 39 -38.48 34.07 1.14
C PRO A 39 -39.52 34.29 0.03
N LEU A 40 -40.66 33.60 0.14
CA LEU A 40 -41.75 33.71 -0.84
C LEU A 40 -42.48 35.06 -0.76
N THR A 41 -42.47 35.66 0.44
CA THR A 41 -43.18 36.90 0.78
C THR A 41 -42.27 37.82 1.59
N LEU A 42 -42.47 39.13 1.44
CA LEU A 42 -41.87 40.16 2.28
C LEU A 42 -42.57 40.24 3.64
N GLU A 43 -41.97 40.93 4.62
CA GLU A 43 -42.54 41.09 5.98
C GLU A 43 -43.91 41.82 6.00
N ASN A 44 -44.21 42.55 4.93
CA ASN A 44 -45.49 43.24 4.71
C ASN A 44 -46.53 42.39 3.97
N GLY A 45 -46.27 41.10 3.71
CA GLY A 45 -47.20 40.15 3.09
C GLY A 45 -47.21 40.13 1.56
N GLU A 46 -46.51 41.06 0.90
CA GLU A 46 -46.38 41.12 -0.56
C GLU A 46 -45.44 40.02 -1.09
N HIS A 47 -45.65 39.57 -2.33
CA HIS A 47 -44.76 38.61 -2.97
C HIS A 47 -43.36 39.19 -3.19
N PHE A 48 -42.32 38.39 -2.95
CA PHE A 48 -40.95 38.84 -3.18
C PHE A 48 -40.72 39.17 -4.68
N PRO A 49 -40.33 40.40 -5.04
CA PRO A 49 -40.22 40.83 -6.42
C PRO A 49 -39.12 40.04 -7.13
N HIS A 50 -39.42 39.58 -8.35
CA HIS A 50 -38.46 38.93 -9.24
C HIS A 50 -37.77 37.66 -8.67
N ARG A 51 -38.35 36.99 -7.66
CA ARG A 51 -37.79 35.73 -7.10
C ARG A 51 -37.56 34.65 -8.16
N SER A 52 -38.53 34.45 -9.04
CA SER A 52 -38.45 33.47 -10.15
C SER A 52 -37.33 33.81 -11.12
N LEU A 53 -37.08 35.09 -11.38
CA LEU A 53 -35.97 35.56 -12.21
C LEU A 53 -34.62 35.26 -11.55
N ILE A 54 -34.49 35.50 -10.24
CA ILE A 54 -33.26 35.18 -9.49
C ILE A 54 -32.96 33.68 -9.53
N LEU A 55 -33.98 32.84 -9.31
CA LEU A 55 -33.84 31.38 -9.41
C LEU A 55 -33.44 30.93 -10.82
N TYR A 56 -34.08 31.49 -11.84
CA TYR A 56 -33.78 31.19 -13.25
C TYR A 56 -32.34 31.55 -13.61
N VAL A 57 -31.89 32.76 -13.27
CA VAL A 57 -30.51 33.20 -13.52
C VAL A 57 -29.52 32.35 -12.74
N THR A 58 -29.79 32.06 -11.46
CA THR A 58 -28.92 31.20 -10.65
C THR A 58 -28.78 29.81 -11.26
N PHE A 59 -29.89 29.22 -11.72
CA PHE A 59 -29.88 27.92 -12.37
C PHE A 59 -29.06 27.93 -13.67
N ILE A 60 -29.25 28.93 -14.53
CA ILE A 60 -28.47 29.08 -15.77
C ILE A 60 -26.98 29.24 -15.49
N VAL A 61 -26.62 30.08 -14.52
CA VAL A 61 -25.22 30.30 -14.14
C VAL A 61 -24.59 29.01 -13.61
N ILE A 62 -25.30 28.25 -12.78
CA ILE A 62 -24.84 26.93 -12.32
C ILE A 62 -24.65 25.98 -13.50
N LEU A 63 -25.62 25.88 -14.41
CA LEU A 63 -25.53 24.99 -15.56
C LEU A 63 -24.36 25.37 -16.49
N ALA A 64 -24.21 26.65 -16.80
CA ALA A 64 -23.13 27.16 -17.63
C ALA A 64 -21.76 26.90 -16.99
N THR A 65 -21.61 27.15 -15.68
CA THR A 65 -20.36 26.89 -14.97
C THR A 65 -20.02 25.40 -14.91
N LEU A 66 -21.00 24.52 -14.71
CA LEU A 66 -20.80 23.07 -14.76
C LEU A 66 -20.39 22.58 -16.14
N LEU A 67 -20.99 23.10 -17.22
CA LEU A 67 -20.63 22.75 -18.59
C LEU A 67 -19.20 23.18 -18.92
N VAL A 68 -18.85 24.43 -18.61
CA VAL A 68 -17.50 24.96 -18.87
C VAL A 68 -16.47 24.18 -18.03
N GLN A 69 -16.74 23.96 -16.75
CA GLN A 69 -15.82 23.24 -15.87
C GLN A 69 -15.68 21.76 -16.27
N GLY A 70 -16.79 21.07 -16.53
CA GLY A 70 -16.80 19.67 -16.95
C GLY A 70 -16.03 19.43 -18.24
N LEU A 71 -16.13 20.34 -19.21
CA LEU A 71 -15.36 20.26 -20.46
C LEU A 71 -13.90 20.71 -20.29
N SER A 72 -13.62 21.63 -19.36
CA SER A 72 -12.26 22.11 -19.09
C SER A 72 -11.41 21.14 -18.27
N LEU A 73 -12.03 20.28 -17.45
CA LEU A 73 -11.33 19.40 -16.52
C LEU A 73 -10.41 18.38 -17.22
N PRO A 74 -10.82 17.67 -18.29
CA PRO A 74 -9.94 16.75 -19.01
C PRO A 74 -8.72 17.46 -19.60
N ALA A 75 -8.89 18.68 -20.11
CA ALA A 75 -7.81 19.49 -20.64
C ALA A 75 -6.85 19.95 -19.52
N LEU A 76 -7.40 20.36 -18.37
CA LEU A 76 -6.61 20.76 -17.21
C LEU A 76 -5.80 19.59 -16.62
N ILE A 77 -6.39 18.40 -16.52
CA ILE A 77 -5.72 17.16 -16.08
C ILE A 77 -4.56 16.83 -17.02
N ARG A 78 -4.77 16.88 -18.35
CA ARG A 78 -3.72 16.64 -19.35
C ARG A 78 -2.61 17.69 -19.28
N TRP A 79 -2.94 18.95 -19.01
CA TRP A 79 -1.96 20.02 -18.84
C TRP A 79 -1.15 19.88 -17.54
N ALA A 80 -1.80 19.49 -16.45
CA ALA A 80 -1.17 19.36 -15.15
C ALA A 80 -0.03 18.34 -15.15
N LYS A 81 -0.08 17.33 -16.06
CA LYS A 81 0.89 16.24 -16.19
C LYS A 81 1.25 15.70 -14.80
N PHE A 82 0.25 15.09 -14.16
CA PHE A 82 0.49 14.40 -12.89
C PHE A 82 1.69 13.47 -13.07
N PRO A 83 2.70 13.55 -12.18
CA PRO A 83 3.75 12.55 -12.17
C PRO A 83 3.08 11.18 -12.09
N ASP A 84 3.54 10.26 -12.92
CA ASP A 84 3.08 8.89 -12.82
C ASP A 84 3.63 8.34 -11.50
N TYR A 85 2.77 8.31 -10.49
CA TYR A 85 3.13 7.82 -9.16
C TYR A 85 2.92 6.31 -9.07
N GLU A 86 2.49 5.63 -10.14
CA GLU A 86 2.36 4.17 -10.21
C GLU A 86 3.64 3.47 -10.70
N ASP A 87 4.76 4.19 -10.82
CA ASP A 87 6.06 3.60 -11.15
C ASP A 87 6.70 2.88 -9.93
N HIS A 88 5.87 2.32 -9.05
CA HIS A 88 6.33 1.42 -8.01
C HIS A 88 6.79 0.13 -8.67
N ILE A 89 8.03 -0.24 -8.38
CA ILE A 89 8.51 -1.59 -8.61
C ILE A 89 7.45 -2.56 -8.03
N PRO A 90 7.03 -3.61 -8.77
CA PRO A 90 6.05 -4.57 -8.28
C PRO A 90 6.41 -5.03 -6.87
N GLU A 91 5.41 -5.18 -5.98
CA GLU A 91 5.64 -5.45 -4.55
C GLU A 91 6.64 -6.61 -4.32
N ALA A 92 6.51 -7.68 -5.10
CA ALA A 92 7.42 -8.84 -5.06
C ALA A 92 8.88 -8.50 -5.43
N GLU A 93 9.10 -7.60 -6.38
CA GLU A 93 10.44 -7.17 -6.78
C GLU A 93 11.03 -6.14 -5.81
N ALA A 94 10.20 -5.26 -5.24
CA ALA A 94 10.59 -4.36 -4.16
C ALA A 94 11.00 -5.15 -2.90
N GLU A 95 10.23 -6.16 -2.49
CA GLU A 95 10.55 -7.04 -1.37
C GLU A 95 11.88 -7.77 -1.60
N SER A 96 12.06 -8.34 -2.79
CA SER A 96 13.31 -9.02 -3.17
C SER A 96 14.51 -8.09 -3.10
N LEU A 97 14.39 -6.86 -3.62
CA LEU A 97 15.43 -5.85 -3.58
C LEU A 97 15.79 -5.46 -2.14
N ILE A 98 14.78 -5.20 -1.30
CA ILE A 98 14.99 -4.86 0.12
C ILE A 98 15.69 -6.02 0.83
N ARG A 99 15.20 -7.25 0.67
CA ARG A 99 15.77 -8.43 1.32
C ARG A 99 17.23 -8.66 0.93
N LYS A 100 17.55 -8.56 -0.36
CA LYS A 100 18.93 -8.68 -0.86
C LYS A 100 19.81 -7.55 -0.31
N SER A 101 19.34 -6.30 -0.34
CA SER A 101 20.11 -5.16 0.19
C SER A 101 20.43 -5.30 1.69
N LEU A 102 19.48 -5.79 2.48
CA LEU A 102 19.68 -6.03 3.91
C LEU A 102 20.63 -7.19 4.18
N ALA A 103 20.49 -8.30 3.44
CA ALA A 103 21.41 -9.43 3.53
C ALA A 103 22.84 -9.01 3.18
N GLN A 104 23.02 -8.24 2.12
CA GLN A 104 24.33 -7.71 1.72
C GLN A 104 24.92 -6.82 2.81
N ALA A 105 24.14 -5.84 3.30
CA ALA A 105 24.60 -4.93 4.34
C ALA A 105 24.98 -5.67 5.64
N ALA A 106 24.22 -6.71 6.01
CA ALA A 106 24.51 -7.53 7.18
C ALA A 106 25.81 -8.32 7.02
N LEU A 107 26.03 -8.95 5.84
CA LEU A 107 27.27 -9.65 5.54
C LEU A 107 28.48 -8.72 5.51
N ASP A 108 28.36 -7.55 4.87
CA ASP A 108 29.44 -6.56 4.78
C ASP A 108 29.82 -6.05 6.18
N TYR A 109 28.82 -5.74 7.01
CA TYR A 109 29.04 -5.31 8.40
C TYR A 109 29.72 -6.41 9.21
N MET A 110 29.25 -7.64 9.09
CA MET A 110 29.81 -8.78 9.79
C MET A 110 31.27 -9.07 9.37
N GLN A 111 31.56 -9.04 8.08
CA GLN A 111 32.92 -9.22 7.54
C GLN A 111 33.87 -8.08 7.96
N LYS A 112 33.36 -6.86 8.10
CA LYS A 112 34.18 -5.70 8.49
C LYS A 112 34.51 -5.67 9.98
N HIS A 113 33.56 -6.04 10.83
CA HIS A 113 33.68 -5.87 12.28
C HIS A 113 33.99 -7.15 13.07
N TYR A 114 33.70 -8.33 12.52
CA TYR A 114 33.77 -9.60 13.28
C TYR A 114 34.54 -10.70 12.54
N LYS A 115 35.54 -10.33 11.72
CA LYS A 115 36.30 -11.26 10.86
C LYS A 115 36.89 -12.47 11.62
N GLU A 116 37.34 -12.25 12.85
CA GLU A 116 37.87 -13.27 13.75
C GLU A 116 36.77 -13.60 14.78
N GLY A 117 36.22 -14.83 14.75
CA GLY A 117 35.17 -15.28 15.68
C GLY A 117 33.81 -15.62 15.05
N ILE A 118 33.57 -15.34 13.77
CA ILE A 118 32.33 -15.76 13.08
C ILE A 118 32.21 -17.29 13.02
N THR A 119 33.31 -17.99 12.71
CA THR A 119 33.31 -19.45 12.58
C THR A 119 33.31 -20.16 13.94
N ASP A 120 33.63 -19.43 15.03
CA ASP A 120 33.67 -20.00 16.38
C ASP A 120 32.27 -20.15 16.97
N SER A 121 31.28 -19.42 16.45
CA SER A 121 29.89 -19.49 16.87
C SER A 121 29.00 -20.07 15.78
N PHE A 122 28.39 -21.22 16.08
CA PHE A 122 27.40 -21.85 15.21
C PHE A 122 26.25 -20.90 14.80
N LEU A 123 25.83 -20.01 15.70
CA LEU A 123 24.75 -19.05 15.42
C LEU A 123 25.16 -18.03 14.35
N LEU A 124 26.37 -17.48 14.44
CA LEU A 124 26.87 -16.50 13.48
C LEU A 124 27.16 -17.14 12.12
N GLN A 125 27.66 -18.38 12.13
CA GLN A 125 27.85 -19.16 10.91
C GLN A 125 26.51 -19.48 10.22
N ASN A 126 25.51 -19.95 10.96
CA ASN A 126 24.19 -20.22 10.40
C ASN A 126 23.55 -18.94 9.82
N GLN A 127 23.63 -17.83 10.56
CA GLN A 127 23.08 -16.55 10.08
C GLN A 127 23.80 -16.04 8.83
N LYS A 128 25.13 -16.21 8.75
CA LYS A 128 25.91 -15.95 7.55
C LYS A 128 25.38 -16.76 6.38
N ASP A 129 25.22 -18.07 6.55
CA ASP A 129 24.78 -18.98 5.50
C ASP A 129 23.36 -18.63 5.01
N ILE A 130 22.47 -18.21 5.91
CA ILE A 130 21.12 -17.73 5.57
C ILE A 130 21.19 -16.48 4.68
N TRP A 131 21.99 -15.48 5.06
CA TRP A 131 22.10 -14.24 4.26
C TRP A 131 22.82 -14.48 2.94
N GLN A 132 23.84 -15.34 2.94
CA GLN A 132 24.55 -15.77 1.73
C GLN A 132 23.57 -16.44 0.76
N TYR A 133 22.76 -17.38 1.26
CA TYR A 133 21.72 -18.02 0.47
C TYR A 133 20.70 -17.02 -0.08
N GLN A 134 20.28 -16.01 0.68
CA GLN A 134 19.36 -14.98 0.20
C GLN A 134 19.91 -14.16 -0.98
N LEU A 135 21.23 -13.96 -1.04
CA LEU A 135 21.90 -13.26 -2.13
C LEU A 135 22.12 -14.17 -3.34
N ASP A 136 22.57 -15.40 -3.08
CA ASP A 136 22.90 -16.40 -4.09
C ASP A 136 21.65 -17.01 -4.73
N MET A 137 20.48 -16.87 -4.09
CA MET A 137 19.20 -17.23 -4.67
C MET A 137 19.05 -16.57 -6.05
N PRO A 138 19.12 -17.36 -7.14
CA PRO A 138 18.69 -16.88 -8.44
C PRO A 138 17.24 -16.39 -8.31
N LYS A 139 16.72 -15.59 -9.26
CA LYS A 139 15.26 -15.56 -9.45
C LYS A 139 14.86 -17.01 -9.71
N CYS A 140 14.51 -17.74 -8.66
CA CYS A 140 14.37 -19.18 -8.73
C CYS A 140 13.11 -19.36 -9.55
N ASN A 141 13.29 -19.69 -10.83
CA ASN A 141 12.21 -20.16 -11.68
C ASN A 141 11.79 -21.49 -11.08
N THR A 142 11.02 -21.41 -10.00
CA THR A 142 10.58 -22.55 -9.23
C THR A 142 9.71 -23.33 -10.19
N THR A 143 10.28 -24.39 -10.76
CA THR A 143 9.51 -25.25 -11.63
C THR A 143 8.36 -25.83 -10.81
N PRO A 144 7.16 -25.97 -11.40
CA PRO A 144 6.00 -26.48 -10.68
C PRO A 144 6.27 -27.87 -10.04
N GLU A 145 7.20 -28.64 -10.60
CA GLU A 145 7.67 -29.91 -10.02
C GLU A 145 8.43 -29.76 -8.69
N VAL A 146 9.35 -28.80 -8.59
CA VAL A 146 10.11 -28.56 -7.35
C VAL A 146 9.18 -28.05 -6.26
N ARG A 147 8.26 -27.14 -6.62
CA ARG A 147 7.21 -26.65 -5.71
C ARG A 147 6.37 -27.79 -5.15
N LYS A 148 5.89 -28.68 -6.04
CA LYS A 148 5.07 -29.84 -5.64
C LYS A 148 5.81 -30.76 -4.68
N LYS A 149 7.11 -31.03 -4.93
CA LYS A 149 7.96 -31.84 -4.04
C LYS A 149 8.13 -31.17 -2.68
N TYR A 150 8.39 -29.87 -2.65
CA TYR A 150 8.58 -29.12 -1.41
C TYR A 150 7.30 -29.07 -0.56
N LEU A 151 6.14 -28.79 -1.16
CA LEU A 151 4.84 -28.84 -0.47
C LEU A 151 4.54 -30.26 0.08
N ALA A 152 4.95 -31.32 -0.62
CA ALA A 152 4.80 -32.68 -0.11
C ALA A 152 5.65 -32.93 1.15
N ILE A 153 6.86 -32.35 1.22
CA ILE A 153 7.72 -32.41 2.41
C ILE A 153 7.07 -31.66 3.58
N LEU A 154 6.54 -30.45 3.36
CA LEU A 154 5.87 -29.67 4.41
C LEU A 154 4.64 -30.39 4.97
N ARG A 155 3.83 -31.02 4.11
CA ARG A 155 2.71 -31.87 4.57
C ARG A 155 3.19 -33.00 5.47
N HIS A 156 4.29 -33.66 5.12
CA HIS A 156 4.83 -34.72 5.96
C HIS A 156 5.29 -34.20 7.32
N GLN A 157 5.93 -33.02 7.37
CA GLN A 157 6.30 -32.38 8.65
C GLN A 157 5.06 -32.07 9.51
N ARG A 158 3.96 -31.63 8.89
CA ARG A 158 2.69 -31.37 9.57
C ARG A 158 2.08 -32.63 10.19
N GLU A 159 2.14 -33.76 9.49
CA GLU A 159 1.69 -35.06 10.02
C GLU A 159 2.49 -35.44 11.29
N ILE A 160 3.81 -35.27 11.26
CA ILE A 160 4.67 -35.52 12.42
C ILE A 160 4.34 -34.56 13.57
N LEU A 161 4.11 -33.28 13.29
CA LEU A 161 3.73 -32.31 14.31
C LEU A 161 2.39 -32.65 14.97
N GLN A 162 1.43 -33.17 14.19
CA GLN A 162 0.15 -33.67 14.72
C GLN A 162 0.32 -34.90 15.61
N GLN A 163 1.26 -35.80 15.29
CA GLN A 163 1.60 -36.93 16.16
C GLN A 163 2.25 -36.45 17.46
N LEU A 164 3.16 -35.49 17.39
CA LEU A 164 3.80 -34.89 18.55
C LEU A 164 2.80 -34.16 19.45
N ASN A 165 1.76 -33.52 18.88
CA ASN A 165 0.70 -32.88 19.65
C ASN A 165 -0.09 -33.85 20.55
N LYS A 166 -0.07 -35.16 20.26
CA LYS A 166 -0.69 -36.18 21.13
C LYS A 166 0.11 -36.46 22.40
N ASN A 167 1.35 -35.97 22.50
CA ASN A 167 2.21 -36.17 23.65
C ASN A 167 1.92 -35.14 24.74
N PRO A 168 1.37 -35.53 25.92
CA PRO A 168 1.00 -34.59 26.98
C PRO A 168 2.21 -33.93 27.66
N ARG A 169 3.45 -34.32 27.32
CA ARG A 169 4.67 -33.69 27.83
C ARG A 169 5.09 -32.46 27.03
N ILE A 170 4.48 -32.22 25.87
CA ILE A 170 4.82 -31.09 25.00
C ILE A 170 3.81 -29.98 25.23
N ASP A 171 4.32 -28.77 25.49
CA ASP A 171 3.49 -27.59 25.63
C ASP A 171 2.77 -27.25 24.32
N GLU A 172 1.46 -27.02 24.42
CA GLU A 172 0.59 -26.69 23.31
C GLU A 172 1.01 -25.36 22.64
N GLU A 173 1.60 -24.43 23.39
CA GLU A 173 2.11 -23.18 22.81
C GLU A 173 3.26 -23.43 21.81
N GLN A 174 4.14 -24.39 22.11
CA GLN A 174 5.22 -24.76 21.20
C GLN A 174 4.66 -25.39 19.92
N ILE A 175 3.68 -26.28 20.05
CA ILE A 175 3.00 -26.88 18.89
C ILE A 175 2.33 -25.82 18.03
N ARG A 176 1.64 -24.84 18.63
CA ARG A 176 1.02 -23.71 17.89
C ARG A 176 2.04 -22.87 17.14
N ASN A 177 3.21 -22.61 17.74
CA ASN A 177 4.27 -21.83 17.10
C ASN A 177 4.83 -22.56 15.86
N PHE A 178 5.10 -23.86 15.95
CA PHE A 178 5.54 -24.65 14.80
C PHE A 178 4.47 -24.77 13.71
N HIS A 179 3.19 -24.91 14.08
CA HIS A 179 2.11 -24.85 13.10
C HIS A 179 2.06 -23.51 12.35
N ARG A 180 2.26 -22.40 13.05
CA ARG A 180 2.30 -21.07 12.43
C ARG A 180 3.48 -20.94 11.45
N GLN A 181 4.66 -21.44 11.83
CA GLN A 181 5.83 -21.42 10.96
C GLN A 181 5.60 -22.21 9.68
N LEU A 182 5.06 -23.43 9.78
CA LEU A 182 4.73 -24.26 8.60
C LEU A 182 3.71 -23.59 7.69
N ASN A 183 2.66 -22.99 8.24
CA ASN A 183 1.64 -22.29 7.44
C ASN A 183 2.24 -21.08 6.69
N LEU A 184 3.10 -20.28 7.36
CA LEU A 184 3.80 -19.16 6.72
C LEU A 184 4.76 -19.62 5.63
N GLU A 185 5.31 -20.83 5.77
CA GLU A 185 6.17 -21.43 4.76
C GLU A 185 5.34 -21.89 3.56
N GLU A 186 4.20 -22.58 3.77
CA GLU A 186 3.27 -22.98 2.69
C GLU A 186 2.76 -21.77 1.88
N GLU A 187 2.32 -20.71 2.56
CA GLU A 187 1.75 -19.49 1.94
C GLU A 187 2.74 -18.83 0.97
N LYS A 188 4.03 -18.81 1.32
CA LYS A 188 5.11 -18.27 0.45
C LYS A 188 5.22 -19.00 -0.89
N TRP A 189 4.82 -20.27 -0.95
CA TRP A 189 4.92 -21.10 -2.15
C TRP A 189 3.59 -21.24 -2.90
N GLU A 190 2.46 -20.86 -2.28
CA GLU A 190 1.14 -20.80 -2.94
C GLU A 190 0.90 -19.48 -3.68
N MET A 191 1.47 -18.36 -3.20
CA MET A 191 1.26 -17.00 -3.74
C MET A 191 2.18 -16.61 -4.90
N ASN A 192 3.12 -17.49 -5.30
CA ASN A 192 4.08 -17.31 -6.41
C ASN A 192 3.81 -18.32 -7.54
#